data_AF-A0A249P7M9-F1
#
_entry.id   AF-A0A249P7M9-F1
#
_cell.length_a   1.000
_cell.length_b   1.000
_cell.length_c   1.000
_cell.angle_alpha   90.00
_cell.angle_beta   90.00
_cell.angle_gamma   90.00
#
_symmetry.space_group_name_H-M   'P 1'
#
loop_
_entity.id
_entity.type
_entity.pdbx_description
1 polymer ?
#
loop_
_entity_poly.entity_id
_entity_poly.type
_entity_poly.pdbx_seq_one_letter_code
_entity_poly.pdbx_strand_id
1 'polypeptide(L)'
;MISQPYRLYVERLDPSRNMARYYAMSIEPNLFGDICLLRKWGRIGTKGQMMVHHFGQEEDAVRLFLDLLRQKRKRGYRPRPSLPKEKWPAEAEHESASSAPVPDPEGHLDLDEERNLDGEL
;
A
#
# COMPACT_ATOMS: atom_id res chain seq x y z
N MET A 1 12.22 -12.30 26.20
CA MET A 1 11.18 -12.55 25.18
C MET A 1 10.83 -11.19 24.60
N ILE A 2 10.91 -10.99 23.28
CA ILE A 2 10.68 -9.66 22.69
C ILE A 2 9.23 -9.27 22.91
N SER A 3 9.00 -8.14 23.60
CA SER A 3 7.65 -7.74 24.01
C SER A 3 6.80 -7.25 22.83
N GLN A 4 7.44 -6.73 21.78
CA GLN A 4 6.76 -6.18 20.61
C GLN A 4 7.49 -6.57 19.32
N PRO A 5 6.77 -6.89 18.24
CA PRO A 5 7.40 -7.11 16.93
C PRO A 5 7.89 -5.77 16.36
N TYR A 6 9.16 -5.43 16.58
CA TYR A 6 9.77 -4.24 15.98
C TYR A 6 10.04 -4.49 14.51
N ARG A 7 9.09 -4.14 13.64
CA ARG A 7 9.26 -4.20 12.19
C ARG A 7 8.91 -2.85 11.58
N LEU A 8 9.83 -2.32 10.77
CA LEU A 8 9.64 -1.05 10.09
C LEU A 8 10.11 -1.13 8.65
N TYR A 9 9.33 -0.52 7.77
CA TYR A 9 9.65 -0.34 6.36
C TYR A 9 9.47 1.13 5.99
N VAL A 10 10.51 1.73 5.44
CA VAL A 10 10.52 3.12 4.99
C VAL A 10 11.09 3.23 3.58
N GLU A 11 10.52 4.13 2.80
CA GLU A 11 10.90 4.38 1.41
C GLU A 11 11.42 5.80 1.26
N ARG A 12 12.27 5.99 0.26
CA ARG A 12 12.68 7.30 -0.23
C ARG A 12 12.43 7.31 -1.74
N LEU A 13 11.45 8.11 -2.14
CA LEU A 13 11.05 8.32 -3.52
C LEU A 13 11.37 9.77 -3.89
N ASP A 14 12.19 9.95 -4.91
CA ASP A 14 12.45 11.26 -5.52
C ASP A 14 12.44 11.07 -7.05
N PRO A 15 11.28 11.35 -7.69
CA PRO A 15 11.11 11.20 -9.13
C PRO A 15 12.08 12.07 -9.93
N SER A 16 12.40 13.27 -9.44
CA SER A 16 13.30 14.22 -10.11
C SER A 16 14.72 13.68 -10.28
N ARG A 17 15.11 12.72 -9.43
CA ARG A 17 16.44 12.09 -9.43
C ARG A 17 16.39 10.60 -9.80
N ASN A 18 15.27 10.11 -10.32
CA ASN A 18 15.05 8.68 -10.58
C ASN A 18 15.44 7.79 -9.38
N MET A 19 15.12 8.24 -8.16
CA MET A 19 15.54 7.62 -6.92
C MET A 19 14.36 6.92 -6.26
N ALA A 20 14.37 5.59 -6.28
CA ALA A 20 13.40 4.77 -5.59
C ALA A 20 14.12 3.75 -4.70
N ARG A 21 14.29 4.07 -3.42
CA ARG A 21 15.02 3.22 -2.47
C ARG A 21 14.17 2.83 -1.29
N TYR A 22 14.36 1.62 -0.80
CA TYR A 22 13.75 1.14 0.44
C TYR A 22 14.79 0.91 1.52
N TYR A 23 14.33 0.96 2.76
CA TYR A 23 15.08 0.56 3.94
C TYR A 23 14.11 -0.12 4.91
N ALA A 24 14.40 -1.37 5.25
CA ALA A 24 13.61 -2.18 6.16
C ALA A 24 14.46 -2.60 7.37
N MET A 25 13.86 -2.65 8.54
CA MET A 25 14.47 -3.15 9.76
C MET A 25 13.50 -4.06 10.50
N SER A 26 14.00 -5.16 11.06
CA SER A 26 13.27 -5.98 12.02
C SER A 26 14.15 -6.42 13.18
N ILE A 27 13.60 -6.42 14.39
CA ILE A 27 14.24 -7.08 15.54
C ILE A 27 13.56 -8.43 15.73
N GLU A 28 14.35 -9.49 15.69
CA GLU A 28 13.88 -10.87 15.77
C GLU A 28 14.78 -11.65 16.75
N PRO A 29 14.21 -12.56 17.56
CA PRO A 29 15.03 -13.45 18.37
C PRO A 29 15.61 -14.56 17.48
N ASN A 30 16.83 -14.98 17.74
CA ASN A 30 17.41 -16.14 17.07
C ASN A 30 17.07 -17.45 17.81
N LEU A 31 17.42 -18.58 17.19
CA LEU A 31 17.20 -19.92 17.77
C LEU A 31 17.98 -20.18 19.07
N PHE A 32 19.01 -19.37 19.35
CA PHE A 32 19.87 -19.50 20.52
C PHE A 32 19.49 -18.56 21.67
N GLY A 33 18.42 -17.76 21.49
CA GLY A 33 17.95 -16.81 22.50
C GLY A 33 18.58 -15.42 22.42
N ASP A 34 19.52 -15.17 21.50
CA ASP A 34 20.05 -13.82 21.26
C ASP A 34 19.06 -12.98 20.44
N ILE A 35 19.24 -11.67 20.51
CA ILE A 35 18.43 -10.71 19.77
C ILE A 35 19.18 -10.25 18.54
N CYS A 36 18.52 -10.28 17.38
CA CYS A 36 19.10 -9.87 16.11
C CYS A 36 18.35 -8.69 15.51
N LEU A 37 19.08 -7.65 15.09
CA LEU A 37 18.54 -6.59 14.23
C LEU A 37 18.88 -6.89 12.77
N LEU A 38 17.87 -7.24 12.00
CA LEU A 38 17.95 -7.40 10.55
C LEU A 38 17.74 -6.05 9.88
N ARG A 39 18.60 -5.74 8.92
CA ARG A 39 18.55 -4.53 8.10
C ARG A 39 18.54 -4.95 6.64
N LYS A 40 17.59 -4.46 5.85
CA LYS A 40 17.52 -4.68 4.40
C LYS A 40 17.41 -3.35 3.69
N TRP A 41 18.12 -3.17 2.58
CA TRP A 41 18.06 -1.93 1.81
C TRP A 41 18.38 -2.16 0.35
N GLY A 42 17.84 -1.31 -0.51
CA GLY A 42 18.09 -1.45 -1.94
C GLY A 42 17.24 -0.51 -2.77
N ARG A 43 17.28 -0.71 -4.08
CA ARG A 43 16.35 -0.08 -5.00
C ARG A 43 15.02 -0.84 -4.94
N ILE A 44 13.90 -0.13 -4.96
CA ILE A 44 12.56 -0.76 -4.95
C ILE A 44 12.43 -1.62 -6.22
N GLY A 45 11.90 -2.85 -6.06
CA GLY A 45 11.82 -3.84 -7.15
C GLY A 45 13.06 -4.72 -7.33
N THR A 46 14.09 -4.59 -6.48
CA THR A 46 15.30 -5.42 -6.55
C THR A 46 15.55 -6.19 -5.26
N LYS A 47 16.37 -7.25 -5.31
CA LYS A 47 16.75 -8.06 -4.13
C LYS A 47 17.43 -7.23 -3.03
N GLY A 48 18.16 -6.17 -3.40
CA GLY A 48 18.87 -5.31 -2.45
C GLY A 48 20.00 -6.02 -1.71
N GLN A 49 20.35 -5.49 -0.55
CA GLN A 49 21.34 -6.00 0.39
C GLN A 49 20.71 -6.21 1.76
N MET A 50 21.32 -7.10 2.55
CA MET A 50 20.93 -7.34 3.92
C MET A 50 22.13 -7.39 4.86
N MET A 51 21.90 -7.06 6.13
CA MET A 51 22.88 -7.17 7.20
C MET A 51 22.16 -7.53 8.49
N VAL A 52 22.81 -8.36 9.31
CA VAL A 52 22.30 -8.80 10.61
C VAL A 52 23.28 -8.31 11.68
N HIS A 53 22.75 -7.74 12.75
CA HIS A 53 23.50 -7.35 13.94
C HIS A 53 23.03 -8.20 15.11
N HIS A 54 23.95 -8.83 15.82
CA HIS A 54 23.67 -9.69 16.97
C HIS A 54 23.87 -8.92 18.27
N PHE A 55 22.96 -9.09 19.22
CA PHE A 55 22.97 -8.44 20.53
C PHE A 55 22.67 -9.44 21.63
N GLY A 56 23.33 -9.27 22.77
CA GLY A 56 23.02 -10.05 23.98
C GLY A 56 21.78 -9.54 24.72
N GLN A 57 21.34 -8.31 24.47
CA GLN A 57 20.19 -7.66 25.13
C GLN A 57 19.26 -7.00 24.11
N GLU A 58 17.96 -6.98 24.39
CA GLU A 58 16.94 -6.37 23.53
C GLU A 58 17.11 -4.84 23.47
N GLU A 59 17.48 -4.24 24.60
CA GLU A 59 17.64 -2.80 24.77
C GLU A 59 18.68 -2.23 23.79
N ASP A 60 19.77 -2.97 23.56
CA ASP A 60 20.83 -2.56 22.63
C ASP A 60 20.37 -2.62 21.17
N ALA A 61 19.61 -3.66 20.82
CA ALA A 61 18.99 -3.77 19.50
C ALA A 61 18.00 -2.64 19.25
N VAL A 62 17.17 -2.30 20.25
CA VAL A 62 16.20 -1.19 20.19
C VAL A 62 16.89 0.16 20.10
N ARG A 63 17.96 0.40 20.86
CA ARG A 63 18.76 1.64 20.77
C ARG A 63 19.27 1.85 19.34
N LEU A 64 19.92 0.84 18.76
CA LEU A 64 20.44 0.93 17.39
C LEU A 64 19.30 1.10 16.36
N PHE A 65 18.17 0.39 16.54
CA PHE A 65 16.99 0.54 15.70
C PHE A 65 16.48 1.98 15.68
N LEU A 66 16.34 2.61 16.85
CA LEU A 66 15.85 3.98 16.99
C LEU A 66 16.84 5.00 16.41
N ASP A 67 18.14 4.80 16.60
CA ASP A 67 19.16 5.70 16.05
C ASP A 67 19.22 5.64 14.52
N LEU A 68 19.15 4.43 13.95
CA LEU A 68 19.03 4.25 12.51
C LEU A 68 17.75 4.90 11.98
N LEU A 69 16.63 4.74 12.67
CA LEU A 69 15.36 5.36 12.28
C LEU A 69 15.47 6.89 12.23
N ARG A 70 16.02 7.52 13.29
CA ARG A 70 16.24 8.97 13.33
C ARG A 70 17.13 9.43 12.18
N GLN A 71 18.22 8.72 11.91
CA GLN A 71 19.14 9.04 10.81
C GLN A 71 18.46 8.92 9.45
N LYS A 72 17.66 7.86 9.20
CA LYS A 72 16.95 7.68 7.94
C LYS A 72 15.82 8.69 7.75
N ARG A 73 15.11 9.06 8.82
CA ARG A 73 14.10 10.11 8.78
C ARG A 73 14.71 11.47 8.39
N LYS A 74 15.87 11.82 8.95
CA LYS A 74 16.63 13.03 8.54
C LYS A 74 17.06 12.99 7.07
N ARG A 75 17.34 11.80 6.52
CA ARG A 75 17.71 11.59 5.11
C ARG A 75 16.51 11.60 4.14
N GLY A 76 15.29 11.81 4.64
CA GLY A 76 14.07 11.88 3.83
C GLY A 76 13.38 10.54 3.57
N TYR A 77 13.74 9.49 4.30
CA TYR A 77 12.96 8.25 4.28
C TYR A 77 11.65 8.46 5.05
N ARG A 78 10.55 7.96 4.49
CA ARG A 78 9.20 8.05 5.05
C ARG A 78 8.54 6.68 5.09
N PRO A 79 7.69 6.39 6.09
CA PRO A 79 6.84 5.21 6.04
C PRO A 79 6.01 5.24 4.77
N ARG A 80 5.85 4.08 4.13
CA ARG A 80 4.88 3.96 3.04
C ARG A 80 3.51 4.25 3.63
N PRO A 81 2.69 5.13 3.03
CA PRO A 81 1.31 5.28 3.47
C PRO A 81 0.66 3.91 3.32
N SER A 82 0.25 3.31 4.44
CA SER A 82 -0.71 2.23 4.39
C SER A 82 -1.94 2.84 3.73
N LEU A 83 -2.27 2.41 2.51
CA LEU A 83 -3.59 2.69 1.98
C LEU A 83 -4.57 2.29 3.07
N PRO A 84 -5.56 3.14 3.41
CA PRO A 84 -6.64 2.71 4.28
C PRO A 84 -7.12 1.37 3.72
N LYS A 85 -7.16 0.35 4.58
CA LYS A 85 -7.82 -0.91 4.24
C LYS A 85 -9.20 -0.48 3.73
N GLU A 86 -9.42 -0.55 2.42
CA GLU A 86 -10.69 -0.17 1.81
C GLU A 86 -11.76 -0.83 2.66
N LYS A 87 -12.69 -0.01 3.19
CA LYS A 87 -13.98 -0.53 3.57
C LYS A 87 -14.54 -1.13 2.29
N TRP A 88 -14.30 -2.42 2.12
CA TRP A 88 -15.10 -3.24 1.24
C TRP A 88 -16.56 -2.90 1.55
N PRO A 89 -17.41 -2.56 0.57
CA PRO A 89 -18.83 -2.40 0.82
C PRO A 89 -19.36 -3.81 1.15
N ALA A 90 -19.32 -4.17 2.44
CA ALA A 90 -20.33 -5.06 2.97
C ALA A 90 -21.64 -4.26 2.90
N GLU A 91 -22.69 -4.88 2.36
CA GLU A 91 -24.07 -4.36 2.28
C GLU A 91 -24.41 -3.59 0.97
N ALA A 92 -24.29 -4.26 -0.18
CA ALA A 92 -25.37 -4.18 -1.16
C ALA A 92 -26.39 -5.24 -0.75
N GLU A 93 -27.30 -4.85 0.13
CA GLU A 93 -28.35 -5.72 0.64
C GLU A 93 -29.24 -6.21 -0.50
N HIS A 94 -29.44 -7.52 -0.50
CA HIS A 94 -30.51 -8.19 -1.19
C HIS A 94 -31.85 -7.75 -0.57
N GLU A 95 -32.45 -6.67 -1.05
CA GLU A 95 -33.90 -6.46 -0.89
C GLU A 95 -34.61 -7.08 -2.10
N SER A 96 -34.80 -8.39 -2.03
CA SER A 96 -35.80 -9.10 -2.83
C SER A 96 -37.19 -8.65 -2.37
N ALA A 97 -37.77 -7.65 -3.02
CA ALA A 97 -39.21 -7.40 -2.98
C ALA A 97 -39.85 -7.81 -4.32
N SER A 98 -40.47 -8.99 -4.30
CA SER A 98 -41.39 -9.50 -5.30
C SER A 98 -42.56 -8.53 -5.54
N SER A 99 -42.74 -8.07 -6.78
CA SER A 99 -44.00 -8.12 -7.54
C SER A 99 -43.90 -7.19 -8.76
N ALA A 100 -44.05 -7.75 -9.96
CA ALA A 100 -44.32 -6.97 -11.17
C ALA A 100 -45.74 -6.35 -11.12
N PRO A 101 -46.06 -5.40 -12.00
CA PRO A 101 -46.64 -5.80 -13.28
C PRO A 101 -45.99 -5.14 -14.50
N VAL A 102 -45.95 -5.91 -15.58
CA VAL A 102 -45.63 -5.51 -16.95
C VAL A 102 -46.78 -4.64 -17.49
N PRO A 103 -46.53 -3.49 -18.13
CA PRO A 103 -47.42 -2.97 -19.16
C PRO A 103 -46.94 -3.42 -20.55
N ASP A 104 -47.87 -4.01 -21.31
CA ASP A 104 -47.68 -4.50 -22.68
C ASP A 104 -47.29 -3.41 -23.69
N PRO A 105 -46.72 -3.80 -24.86
CA PRO A 105 -46.26 -2.90 -25.90
C PRO A 105 -47.36 -2.67 -26.95
N GLU A 106 -47.85 -1.43 -27.10
CA GLU A 106 -48.56 -1.01 -28.31
C GLU A 106 -47.92 0.23 -28.91
N GLY A 107 -47.62 0.12 -30.21
CA GLY A 107 -46.87 1.10 -30.96
C GLY A 107 -47.70 2.31 -31.39
N HIS A 108 -47.00 3.41 -31.62
CA HIS A 108 -47.35 4.34 -32.67
C HIS A 108 -46.06 4.81 -33.32
N LEU A 109 -45.83 4.32 -34.54
CA LEU A 109 -44.99 4.97 -35.54
C LEU A 109 -45.81 6.12 -36.11
N ASP A 110 -45.25 7.32 -36.10
CA ASP A 110 -45.34 8.35 -37.15
C ASP A 110 -43.95 9.04 -37.02
N LEU A 111 -42.94 8.83 -37.87
CA LEU A 111 -42.80 9.21 -39.29
C LEU A 111 -43.28 10.63 -39.61
N ASP A 112 -42.42 11.29 -40.39
CA ASP A 112 -42.53 12.64 -40.97
C ASP A 112 -42.02 13.75 -40.04
N GLU A 113 -41.22 14.72 -40.46
CA GLU A 113 -40.64 15.09 -41.75
C GLU A 113 -39.56 16.11 -41.36
N GLU A 114 -38.29 15.86 -41.66
CA GLU A 114 -37.59 16.44 -42.80
C GLU A 114 -36.80 17.74 -42.54
N ARG A 115 -35.58 17.69 -43.09
CA ARG A 115 -34.80 18.80 -43.68
C ARG A 115 -34.13 19.75 -42.68
N ASN A 116 -32.87 20.17 -42.86
CA ASN A 116 -31.99 20.19 -44.02
C ASN A 116 -30.59 20.57 -43.49
N LEU A 117 -29.53 19.86 -43.89
CA LEU A 117 -28.55 20.25 -44.92
C LEU A 117 -27.34 21.05 -44.40
N ASP A 118 -26.18 20.44 -44.71
CA ASP A 118 -24.92 21.06 -45.16
C ASP A 118 -24.09 21.82 -44.12
N GLY A 119 -22.77 21.67 -44.05
CA GLY A 119 -21.79 21.12 -44.98
C GLY A 119 -20.44 21.81 -44.71
N GLU A 120 -19.40 21.32 -45.38
CA GLU A 120 -18.04 21.88 -45.47
C GLU A 120 -17.09 21.60 -44.29
N LEU A 121 -15.88 21.11 -44.46
CA LEU A 121 -15.16 20.39 -45.54
C LEU A 121 -13.86 19.88 -44.87
#